data_AF-A0A3D3XVS6-F1
#
_entry.id   AF-A0A3D3XVS6-F1
#
_cell.length_a   1.000
_cell.length_b   1.000
_cell.length_c   1.000
_cell.angle_alpha   90.00
_cell.angle_beta   90.00
_cell.angle_gamma   90.00
#
_symmetry.space_group_name_H-M   'P 1'
#
loop_
_entity.id
_entity.type
_entity.pdbx_description
1 polymer ?
#
loop_
_entity_poly.entity_id
_entity_poly.type
_entity_poly.pdbx_seq_one_letter_code
_entity_poly.pdbx_strand_id
1 'polypeptide(L)'
;DVHRIEGGDELVDALVSNERARGYIFGHIHQEFDGTVGETRFLATPATCFQFGSDPKRFSVESASPGFRWLDLDAEGSIKTRVDRAYDFEMTLNLKDTKH
;
A
#
# COMPACT_ATOMS: atom_id res chain seq x y z
N ASP A 1 8.05 -10.54 -10.11
CA ASP A 1 8.42 -9.62 -9.03
C ASP A 1 8.85 -10.46 -7.84
N VAL A 2 10.11 -10.35 -7.44
CA VAL A 2 10.75 -11.17 -6.37
C VAL A 2 10.45 -10.64 -4.97
N HIS A 3 9.76 -9.49 -4.88
CA HIS A 3 9.40 -8.85 -3.62
C HIS A 3 7.94 -9.09 -3.22
N ARG A 4 7.25 -9.98 -3.93
CA ARG A 4 5.92 -10.45 -3.53
C ARG A 4 6.06 -11.45 -2.39
N ILE A 5 5.06 -11.46 -1.51
CA ILE A 5 4.90 -12.54 -0.54
C ILE A 5 4.68 -13.85 -1.29
N GLU A 6 5.50 -14.85 -1.02
CA GLU A 6 5.27 -16.22 -1.48
C GLU A 6 4.03 -16.79 -0.75
N GLY A 7 3.16 -17.49 -1.48
CA GLY A 7 1.90 -18.01 -0.93
C GLY A 7 0.83 -16.94 -0.69
N GLY A 8 0.76 -15.94 -1.58
CA GLY A 8 -0.17 -14.82 -1.43
C GLY A 8 -1.65 -15.23 -1.44
N ASP A 9 -2.01 -16.23 -2.25
CA ASP A 9 -3.39 -16.73 -2.32
C ASP A 9 -3.76 -17.44 -1.02
N GLU A 10 -2.87 -18.27 -0.48
CA GLU A 10 -3.06 -18.96 0.81
C GLU A 10 -3.16 -17.96 1.97
N LEU A 11 -2.39 -16.88 1.94
CA LEU A 11 -2.50 -15.78 2.92
C LEU A 11 -3.87 -15.10 2.81
N VAL A 12 -4.33 -14.78 1.61
CA VAL A 12 -5.65 -14.17 1.39
C VAL A 12 -6.75 -15.10 1.90
N ASP A 13 -6.70 -16.38 1.57
CA ASP A 13 -7.67 -17.38 2.03
C ASP A 13 -7.69 -17.50 3.56
N ALA A 14 -6.51 -17.52 4.19
CA ALA A 14 -6.39 -17.56 5.66
C ALA A 14 -6.95 -16.29 6.32
N LEU A 15 -6.77 -15.12 5.70
CA LEU A 15 -7.30 -13.84 6.19
C LEU A 15 -8.82 -13.73 6.02
N VAL A 16 -9.36 -14.21 4.91
CA VAL A 16 -10.79 -14.11 4.58
C VAL A 16 -11.62 -15.14 5.35
N SER A 17 -11.06 -16.33 5.62
CA SER A 17 -11.72 -17.38 6.40
C SER A 17 -11.68 -17.17 7.92
N ASN A 18 -10.93 -16.16 8.40
CA ASN A 18 -10.77 -15.88 9.82
C ASN A 18 -11.62 -14.68 10.25
N GLU A 19 -12.71 -14.95 10.98
CA GLU A 19 -13.63 -13.92 11.49
C GLU A 19 -12.98 -12.88 12.42
N ARG A 20 -11.78 -13.16 12.96
CA ARG A 20 -11.02 -12.22 13.79
C ARG A 20 -10.13 -11.28 12.98
N ALA A 21 -9.88 -11.57 11.71
CA ALA A 21 -9.11 -10.71 10.83
C ALA A 21 -10.03 -9.67 10.19
N ARG A 22 -10.02 -8.44 10.70
CA ARG A 22 -10.84 -7.32 10.17
C ARG A 22 -10.15 -6.55 9.05
N GLY A 23 -8.83 -6.61 8.97
CA GLY A 23 -8.10 -6.02 7.86
C GLY A 23 -6.65 -6.43 7.78
N TYR A 24 -6.06 -6.17 6.62
CA TYR A 24 -4.68 -6.46 6.25
C TYR A 24 -4.06 -5.20 5.65
N ILE A 25 -2.99 -4.69 6.27
CA ILE A 25 -2.28 -3.50 5.83
C ILE A 25 -0.95 -3.92 5.22
N PHE A 26 -0.65 -3.39 4.03
CA PHE A 26 0.57 -3.74 3.30
C PHE A 26 1.19 -2.54 2.59
N GLY A 27 2.43 -2.71 2.17
CA GLY A 27 3.20 -1.73 1.40
C GLY A 27 3.56 -2.28 0.02
N HIS A 28 4.84 -2.14 -0.35
CA HIS A 28 5.45 -2.66 -1.59
C HIS A 28 4.99 -2.00 -2.90
N ILE A 29 3.70 -1.73 -3.07
CA ILE A 29 3.16 -1.15 -4.31
C ILE A 29 3.32 0.38 -4.39
N HIS A 30 3.72 1.04 -3.29
CA HIS A 30 3.90 2.50 -3.19
C HIS A 30 2.66 3.30 -3.66
N GLN A 31 1.47 2.78 -3.35
CA GLN A 31 0.20 3.34 -3.75
C GLN A 31 -0.78 3.25 -2.58
N GLU A 32 -1.76 4.14 -2.60
CA GLU A 32 -2.94 4.02 -1.76
C GLU A 32 -3.87 2.97 -2.39
N PHE A 33 -4.23 1.96 -1.61
CA PHE A 33 -5.26 1.00 -1.97
C PHE A 33 -6.19 0.81 -0.78
N ASP A 34 -7.48 0.68 -1.08
CA ASP A 34 -8.52 0.42 -0.09
C ASP A 34 -9.60 -0.44 -0.75
N GLY A 35 -9.67 -1.70 -0.36
CA GLY A 35 -10.61 -2.67 -0.91
C GLY A 35 -10.98 -3.73 0.12
N THR A 36 -11.94 -4.58 -0.23
CA THR A 36 -12.43 -5.65 0.63
C THR A 36 -12.49 -6.97 -0.13
N VAL A 37 -12.09 -8.05 0.53
CA VAL A 37 -12.31 -9.43 0.07
C VAL A 37 -13.10 -10.14 1.16
N GLY A 38 -14.36 -10.51 0.86
CA GLY A 38 -15.31 -10.87 1.91
C GLY A 38 -15.49 -9.72 2.91
N GLU A 39 -15.38 -10.03 4.20
CA GLU A 39 -15.46 -9.06 5.30
C GLU A 39 -14.10 -8.46 5.69
N THR A 40 -12.99 -8.92 5.08
CA THR A 40 -11.63 -8.48 5.42
C THR A 40 -11.21 -7.31 4.53
N ARG A 41 -10.82 -6.19 5.13
CA ARG A 41 -10.37 -4.98 4.41
C ARG A 41 -8.87 -5.01 4.10
N PHE A 42 -8.48 -4.74 2.88
CA PHE A 42 -7.10 -4.71 2.40
C PHE A 42 -6.67 -3.26 2.13
N LEU A 43 -5.60 -2.82 2.79
CA LEU A 43 -5.16 -1.43 2.81
C LEU A 43 -3.69 -1.32 2.37
N ALA A 44 -3.42 -0.78 1.19
CA ALA A 44 -2.05 -0.39 0.84
C ALA A 44 -1.74 1.02 1.31
N THR A 45 -0.52 1.21 1.80
CA THR A 45 -0.01 2.51 2.26
C THR A 45 0.96 3.08 1.24
N PRO A 46 0.83 4.37 0.87
CA PRO A 46 1.83 5.08 0.07
C PRO A 46 3.21 4.98 0.70
N ALA A 47 4.26 5.12 -0.11
CA ALA A 47 5.60 5.23 0.45
C ALA A 47 5.85 6.62 1.02
N THR A 48 6.77 6.73 1.98
CA THR A 48 7.26 8.01 2.50
C THR A 48 8.28 8.69 1.56
N CYS A 49 8.41 8.23 0.32
CA CYS A 49 9.31 8.75 -0.70
C CYS A 49 8.60 8.86 -2.07
N PHE A 50 9.15 8.24 -3.12
CA PHE A 50 8.53 8.22 -4.44
C PHE A 50 7.44 7.16 -4.56
N GLN A 51 6.46 7.42 -5.43
CA GLN A 51 5.33 6.53 -5.68
C GLN A 51 5.51 5.79 -7.01
N PHE A 52 5.15 4.51 -7.08
CA PHE A 52 5.17 3.77 -8.34
C PHE A 52 3.90 4.03 -9.14
N GLY A 53 4.04 4.07 -10.46
CA GLY A 53 2.90 4.14 -11.37
C GLY A 53 2.04 2.88 -11.33
N SER A 54 0.76 3.06 -11.60
CA SER A 54 -0.25 2.00 -11.57
C SER A 54 -0.15 0.96 -12.70
N ASP A 55 0.64 1.20 -13.74
CA ASP A 55 0.82 0.24 -14.85
C ASP A 55 1.79 -0.90 -14.47
N PRO A 56 1.30 -2.15 -14.31
CA PRO A 56 2.14 -3.28 -13.94
C PRO A 56 3.09 -3.73 -15.07
N LYS A 57 2.86 -3.29 -16.32
CA LYS A 57 3.70 -3.65 -17.47
C LYS A 57 4.86 -2.69 -17.68
N ARG A 58 4.79 -1.49 -17.10
CA ARG A 58 5.78 -0.44 -17.31
C ARG A 58 6.12 0.25 -16.01
N PHE A 59 7.35 0.04 -15.56
CA PHE A 59 7.89 0.79 -14.44
C PHE A 59 7.83 2.31 -14.74
N SER A 60 7.20 3.03 -13.82
CA SER A 60 7.10 4.47 -13.84
C SER A 60 7.02 4.99 -12.41
N VAL A 61 7.36 6.26 -12.23
CA VAL A 61 7.26 6.96 -10.96
C VAL A 61 6.19 8.04 -11.12
N GLU A 62 5.29 8.13 -10.15
CA GLU A 62 4.26 9.17 -10.14
C GLU A 62 4.76 10.44 -9.45
N SER A 63 4.17 11.58 -9.82
CA SER A 63 4.43 12.87 -9.18
C SER A 63 3.74 13.04 -7.82
N ALA A 64 3.00 12.04 -7.35
CA ALA A 64 2.32 12.09 -6.07
C ALA A 64 3.33 12.22 -4.91
N SER A 65 3.03 13.12 -3.96
CA SER A 65 3.87 13.33 -2.78
C SER A 65 3.95 12.06 -1.92
N PRO A 66 5.06 11.90 -1.16
CA PRO A 66 5.14 10.99 -0.02
C PRO A 66 3.88 10.99 0.83
N GLY A 67 3.50 9.83 1.35
CA GLY A 67 2.34 9.72 2.23
C GLY A 67 2.53 8.70 3.32
N PHE A 68 1.62 8.75 4.28
CA PHE A 68 1.47 7.78 5.35
C PHE A 68 -0.03 7.59 5.64
N ARG A 69 -0.37 6.51 6.34
CA ARG A 69 -1.76 6.15 6.64
C ARG A 69 -2.01 6.26 8.14
N TRP A 70 -3.06 6.99 8.50
CA TRP A 70 -3.63 6.96 9.83
C TRP A 70 -4.57 5.77 9.98
N LEU A 71 -4.56 5.17 11.17
CA LEU A 71 -5.46 4.11 11.58
C LEU A 71 -6.05 4.48 12.93
N ASP A 72 -7.37 4.47 12.99
CA ASP A 72 -8.15 4.59 14.21
C ASP A 72 -8.96 3.29 14.33
N LEU A 73 -8.67 2.53 15.38
CA LEU A 73 -9.17 1.18 15.62
C LEU A 73 -10.03 1.22 16.89
N ASP A 74 -11.26 0.72 16.81
CA ASP A 74 -12.16 0.62 17.96
C ASP A 74 -12.34 -0.81 18.47
N ALA A 75 -13.00 -0.95 19.62
CA ALA A 75 -13.20 -2.24 20.29
C ALA A 75 -14.19 -3.14 19.54
N GLU A 76 -15.06 -2.55 18.72
CA GLU A 76 -16.01 -3.22 17.84
C GLU A 76 -15.34 -3.79 16.58
N GLY A 77 -14.07 -3.45 16.34
CA GLY A 77 -13.27 -3.95 15.22
C GLY A 77 -13.38 -3.10 13.95
N SER A 78 -13.93 -1.88 14.06
CA SER A 78 -13.92 -0.91 12.98
C SER A 78 -12.50 -0.41 12.71
N ILE A 79 -12.21 -0.18 11.43
CA ILE A 79 -10.96 0.42 10.98
C ILE A 79 -11.32 1.72 10.26
N LYS A 80 -11.15 2.85 10.94
CA LYS A 80 -11.20 4.17 10.31
C LYS A 80 -9.80 4.51 9.84
N THR A 81 -9.68 5.03 8.63
CA THR A 81 -8.37 5.29 8.03
C THR A 81 -8.42 6.44 7.06
N ARG A 82 -7.30 7.14 6.93
CA ARG A 82 -7.05 8.13 5.88
C ARG A 82 -5.57 8.13 5.52
N VAL A 83 -5.27 8.55 4.31
CA VAL A 83 -3.91 8.85 3.87
C VAL A 83 -3.67 10.35 3.98
N ASP A 84 -2.62 10.74 4.68
CA ASP A 84 -2.10 12.11 4.68
C ASP A 84 -0.80 12.13 3.87
N ARG A 85 -0.63 13.17 3.05
CA ARG A 85 0.55 13.35 2.17
C ARG A 85 1.34 14.58 2.56
N ALA A 86 2.64 14.55 2.31
CA ALA A 86 3.53 15.67 2.57
C ALA A 86 3.13 16.89 1.71
N TYR A 87 3.06 18.05 2.36
CA TYR A 87 2.89 19.35 1.71
C TYR A 87 4.24 19.89 1.25
N ASP A 88 4.23 20.75 0.23
CA ASP A 88 5.40 21.46 -0.29
C ASP A 88 6.61 20.56 -0.61
N PHE A 89 6.33 19.33 -1.05
CA PHE A 89 7.37 18.36 -1.43
C PHE A 89 7.77 18.54 -2.90
N GLU A 90 9.04 18.89 -3.13
CA GLU A 90 9.64 18.89 -4.47
C GLU A 90 10.50 17.64 -4.67
N MET A 91 10.10 16.78 -5.61
CA MET A 91 10.86 15.59 -5.96
C MET A 91 11.83 15.89 -7.10
N THR A 92 13.14 15.80 -6.84
CA THR A 92 14.15 15.75 -7.91
C THR A 92 14.70 14.33 -7.99
N LEU A 93 14.18 13.54 -8.94
CA LEU A 93 14.71 12.20 -9.23
C LEU A 93 15.83 12.29 -10.27
N ASN A 94 17.06 12.02 -9.84
CA ASN A 94 18.18 11.82 -10.75
C ASN A 94 18.21 10.37 -11.23
N LEU A 95 17.47 10.08 -12.31
CA LEU A 95 17.46 8.76 -12.96
C LEU A 95 18.78 8.43 -13.71
N LYS A 96 19.84 9.23 -13.55
CA LYS A 96 21.12 9.07 -14.28
C LYS A 96 22.17 8.23 -13.54
N ASP A 97 21.89 7.73 -12.35
CA ASP A 97 22.80 6.86 -11.58
C ASP A 97 22.53 5.35 -11.77
N THR A 98 22.06 4.93 -12.95
CA THR A 98 22.16 3.52 -13.35
C THR A 98 23.57 3.23 -13.88
N LYS A 99 24.54 3.08 -12.97
CA LYS A 99 25.74 2.28 -13.24
C LYS A 99 25.39 0.81 -13.05
N HIS A 100 24.75 0.23 -14.06
CA HIS A 100 24.77 -1.20 -14.35
C HIS A 100 24.73 -1.38 -15.86
#